data_AF-A9E9K1-F1
#
_entry.id   AF-A9E9K1-F1
#
_cell.length_a   1.000
_cell.length_b   1.000
_cell.length_c   1.000
_cell.angle_alpha   90.00
_cell.angle_beta   90.00
_cell.angle_gamma   90.00
#
_symmetry.space_group_name_H-M   'P 1'
#
loop_
_entity.id
_entity.type
_entity.pdbx_description
1 polymer ?
#
loop_
_entity_poly.entity_id
_entity_poly.type
_entity_poly.pdbx_seq_one_letter_code
_entity_poly.pdbx_strand_id
1 'polypeptide(L)'
;MTEIITQLSNYISRLDWAYIFTFILISYGFNTEYVTGLFYKIFRIKIATRYRVLIIGVLYGTAIYFIRDYAITDVEILLQSFVFALVFHKLLLQKTIRYFFQIKEPKPTTYEN
;
A
#
# COMPACT_ATOMS: atom_id res chain seq x y z
N MET A 1 -9.61 26.37 8.19
CA MET A 1 -9.94 25.31 7.19
C MET A 1 -8.81 25.12 6.19
N THR A 2 -8.37 26.18 5.49
CA THR A 2 -7.25 26.12 4.53
C THR A 2 -5.93 25.65 5.14
N GLU A 3 -5.62 26.11 6.36
CA GLU A 3 -4.35 25.79 7.03
C GLU A 3 -4.15 24.30 7.34
N ILE A 4 -5.21 23.60 7.73
CA ILE A 4 -5.19 22.14 7.98
C ILE A 4 -4.95 21.39 6.66
N ILE A 5 -5.58 21.84 5.57
CA ILE A 5 -5.41 21.25 4.25
C ILE A 5 -3.98 21.47 3.75
N THR A 6 -3.39 22.65 3.99
CA THR A 6 -2.00 22.95 3.62
C THR A 6 -1.01 22.10 4.41
N GLN A 7 -1.22 21.92 5.72
CA GLN A 7 -0.39 21.04 6.54
C GLN A 7 -0.49 19.57 6.08
N LEU A 8 -1.70 19.11 5.76
CA LEU A 8 -1.92 17.76 5.23
C LEU A 8 -1.27 17.56 3.86
N SER A 9 -1.40 18.54 2.96
CA SER A 9 -0.76 18.52 1.64
C SER A 9 0.77 18.49 1.76
N ASN A 10 1.34 19.29 2.65
CA ASN A 10 2.78 19.31 2.92
C ASN A 10 3.28 18.01 3.56
N TYR A 11 2.46 17.37 4.41
CA TYR A 11 2.78 16.05 4.94
C TYR A 11 2.81 15.01 3.82
N ILE A 12 1.75 14.97 3.01
CA ILE A 12 1.59 14.02 1.90
C ILE A 12 2.70 14.19 0.84
N SER A 13 3.16 15.41 0.59
CA SER A 13 4.22 15.69 -0.39
C SER A 13 5.62 15.24 0.09
N ARG A 14 5.84 15.13 1.40
CA ARG A 14 7.11 14.66 1.99
C ARG A 14 7.23 13.14 2.06
N LEU A 15 6.13 12.41 1.84
CA LEU A 15 6.14 10.95 1.83
C LEU A 15 6.94 10.39 0.64
N ASP A 16 7.54 9.22 0.82
CA ASP A 16 8.22 8.52 -0.26
C ASP A 16 7.20 7.81 -1.16
N TRP A 17 6.75 8.53 -2.18
CA TRP A 17 5.80 8.02 -3.16
C TRP A 17 6.33 6.83 -3.96
N ALA A 18 7.63 6.78 -4.25
CA ALA A 18 8.22 5.66 -4.97
C ALA A 18 8.13 4.38 -4.13
N TYR A 19 8.41 4.48 -2.83
CA TYR A 19 8.22 3.40 -1.87
C TYR A 19 6.73 2.99 -1.77
N ILE A 20 5.81 3.96 -1.66
CA ILE A 20 4.36 3.69 -1.56
C ILE A 20 3.86 2.92 -2.79
N PHE A 21 4.18 3.39 -4.00
CA PHE A 21 3.71 2.75 -5.23
C PHE A 21 4.27 1.35 -5.42
N THR A 22 5.57 1.17 -5.18
CA THR A 22 6.21 -0.14 -5.28
C THR A 22 5.63 -1.12 -4.26
N PHE A 23 5.41 -0.68 -3.02
CA PHE A 23 4.79 -1.50 -1.99
C PHE A 23 3.36 -1.93 -2.36
N ILE A 24 2.56 -1.04 -2.93
CA ILE A 24 1.19 -1.37 -3.39
C ILE A 24 1.23 -2.40 -4.51
N LEU A 25 2.14 -2.24 -5.47
CA LEU A 25 2.25 -3.13 -6.63
C LEU A 25 2.71 -4.53 -6.19
N ILE A 26 3.70 -4.61 -5.30
CA ILE A 26 4.13 -5.86 -4.67
C ILE A 26 2.96 -6.48 -3.89
N SER A 27 2.28 -5.72 -3.04
CA SER A 27 1.15 -6.21 -2.25
C SER A 27 0.01 -6.74 -3.12
N TYR A 28 -0.23 -6.12 -4.28
CA TYR A 28 -1.21 -6.60 -5.25
C TYR A 28 -0.78 -7.91 -5.91
N GLY A 29 0.46 -7.99 -6.41
CA GLY A 29 1.00 -9.21 -7.03
C GLY A 29 1.01 -10.39 -6.05
N PHE A 30 1.35 -10.13 -4.80
CA PHE A 30 1.37 -11.14 -3.74
C PHE A 30 -0.02 -11.52 -3.20
N ASN A 31 -1.07 -10.79 -3.58
CA ASN A 31 -2.45 -11.14 -3.25
C ASN A 31 -3.10 -12.09 -4.28
N THR A 32 -2.34 -12.62 -5.23
CA THR A 32 -2.83 -13.63 -6.18
C THR A 32 -3.06 -14.99 -5.52
N GLU A 33 -3.94 -15.81 -6.11
CA GLU A 33 -4.28 -17.16 -5.60
C GLU A 33 -3.04 -18.05 -5.51
N TYR A 34 -2.11 -17.91 -6.45
CA TYR A 34 -0.85 -18.64 -6.49
C TYR A 34 0.01 -18.39 -5.23
N VAL A 35 0.19 -17.12 -4.86
CA VAL A 35 0.96 -16.73 -3.68
C VAL A 35 0.22 -17.13 -2.39
N THR A 36 -1.11 -17.06 -2.40
CA THR A 36 -1.94 -17.56 -1.29
C THR A 36 -1.70 -19.06 -1.03
N GLY A 37 -1.63 -19.87 -2.08
CA GLY A 37 -1.28 -21.29 -2.00
C GLY A 37 0.15 -21.53 -1.50
N LEU A 38 1.10 -20.70 -1.93
CA LEU A 38 2.51 -20.78 -1.50
C LEU A 38 2.68 -20.47 0.00
N PHE A 39 2.01 -19.42 0.49
CA PHE A 39 1.98 -19.11 1.93
C PHE A 39 1.33 -20.23 2.75
N TYR A 40 0.23 -20.82 2.26
CA TYR A 40 -0.40 -21.96 2.92
C TYR A 40 0.52 -23.19 2.94
N LYS A 41 1.29 -23.43 1.87
CA LYS A 41 2.24 -24.55 1.79
C LYS A 41 3.41 -24.39 2.76
N ILE A 42 3.92 -23.17 2.94
CA ILE A 42 5.06 -22.88 3.82
C ILE A 42 4.63 -22.81 5.29
N PHE A 43 3.61 -22.01 5.60
CA PHE A 43 3.21 -21.75 6.99
C PHE A 43 2.17 -22.72 7.52
N ARG A 44 1.50 -23.51 6.66
CA ARG A 44 0.36 -24.40 7.00
C ARG A 44 -0.79 -23.73 7.75
N ILE A 45 -0.83 -22.40 7.77
CA ILE A 45 -1.84 -21.59 8.46
C ILE A 45 -2.61 -20.77 7.42
N LYS A 46 -3.95 -20.74 7.54
CA LYS A 46 -4.81 -19.85 6.74
C LYS A 46 -4.67 -18.42 7.26
N ILE A 47 -3.67 -17.69 6.76
CA ILE A 47 -3.43 -16.30 7.15
C ILE A 47 -4.37 -15.38 6.36
N ALA A 48 -5.13 -14.55 7.09
CA ALA A 48 -5.99 -13.54 6.48
C ALA A 48 -5.14 -12.53 5.68
N THR A 49 -5.69 -12.03 4.58
CA THR A 49 -5.01 -11.18 3.60
C THR A 49 -4.33 -9.96 4.23
N ARG A 50 -4.93 -9.39 5.29
CA ARG A 50 -4.40 -8.23 6.03
C ARG A 50 -3.02 -8.51 6.64
N TYR A 51 -2.84 -9.68 7.26
CA TYR A 51 -1.58 -10.04 7.90
C TYR A 51 -0.49 -10.37 6.88
N ARG A 52 -0.85 -10.93 5.71
CA ARG A 52 0.12 -11.18 4.63
C ARG A 52 0.70 -9.88 4.07
N VAL A 53 -0.16 -8.90 3.79
CA VAL A 53 0.25 -7.57 3.33
C VAL A 53 1.16 -6.90 4.38
N LEU A 54 0.84 -7.05 5.66
CA LEU A 54 1.66 -6.52 6.75
C LEU A 54 3.06 -7.17 6.79
N ILE A 55 3.14 -8.51 6.72
CA ILE A 55 4.43 -9.24 6.71
C ILE A 55 5.28 -8.83 5.50
N ILE A 56 4.69 -8.79 4.31
CA ILE A 56 5.38 -8.37 3.08
C ILE A 56 5.88 -6.94 3.23
N GLY A 57 5.07 -6.07 3.84
CA GLY A 57 5.43 -4.69 4.10
C GLY A 57 6.59 -4.50 5.05
N VAL A 58 6.63 -5.26 6.14
CA VAL A 58 7.76 -5.25 7.08
C VAL A 58 9.03 -5.73 6.39
N LEU A 59 8.95 -6.84 5.64
CA LEU A 59 10.10 -7.38 4.90
C LEU A 59 10.60 -6.39 3.84
N TYR A 60 9.70 -5.80 3.07
CA TYR A 60 10.02 -4.85 2.02
C TYR A 60 10.60 -3.53 2.57
N GLY A 61 9.97 -2.96 3.60
CA GLY A 61 10.47 -1.76 4.28
C GLY A 61 11.87 -1.98 4.87
N THR A 62 12.10 -3.15 5.48
CA THR A 62 13.43 -3.53 5.98
C THR A 62 14.45 -3.64 4.85
N ALA A 63 14.10 -4.30 3.74
CA ALA A 63 15.00 -4.41 2.58
C ALA A 63 15.35 -3.03 1.99
N ILE A 64 14.37 -2.14 1.83
CA ILE A 64 14.58 -0.79 1.31
C ILE A 64 15.44 0.05 2.26
N TYR A 65 15.26 -0.10 3.58
CA TYR A 65 16.09 0.57 4.57
C TYR A 65 17.58 0.25 4.37
N PHE A 66 17.92 -1.03 4.19
CA PHE A 66 19.31 -1.45 3.94
C PHE A 66 19.83 -1.07 2.55
N ILE A 67 18.98 -1.09 1.51
CA ILE A 67 19.40 -0.80 0.13
C ILE A 67 19.70 0.70 -0.07
N ARG A 68 18.95 1.59 0.59
CA ARG A 68 19.06 3.04 0.39
C ARG A 68 19.97 3.76 1.39
N ASP A 69 20.55 3.04 2.35
CA ASP A 69 21.45 3.60 3.37
C ASP A 69 20.84 4.83 4.08
N TYR A 70 19.58 4.71 4.48
CA TYR A 70 18.81 5.83 5.00
C TYR A 70 19.37 6.35 6.33
N ALA A 71 19.52 7.68 6.44
CA ALA A 71 19.81 8.33 7.70
C ALA A 71 18.64 8.16 8.68
N ILE A 72 18.89 8.30 9.98
CA ILE A 72 17.88 8.13 11.04
C ILE A 72 16.64 9.02 10.80
N THR A 73 16.84 10.22 10.25
CA THR A 73 15.76 11.16 9.90
C THR A 73 14.85 10.63 8.78
N ASP A 74 15.40 9.88 7.83
CA ASP A 74 14.65 9.34 6.70
C ASP A 74 13.88 8.06 7.07
N VAL A 75 14.30 7.37 8.14
CA VAL A 75 13.57 6.22 8.69
C VAL A 75 12.18 6.61 9.16
N GLU A 76 12.03 7.80 9.74
CA GLU A 76 10.73 8.31 10.17
C GLU A 76 9.80 8.51 8.96
N ILE A 77 10.31 9.11 7.88
CA ILE A 77 9.57 9.31 6.62
C ILE A 77 9.22 7.95 5.99
N LEU A 78 10.13 6.98 6.02
CA LEU A 78 9.89 5.63 5.52
C LEU A 78 8.78 4.94 6.32
N LEU A 79 8.79 5.04 7.65
CA LEU A 79 7.79 4.47 8.53
C LEU A 79 6.42 5.13 8.33
N GLN A 80 6.37 6.47 8.23
CA GLN A 80 5.15 7.21 7.90
C GLN A 80 4.60 6.80 6.53
N SER A 81 5.47 6.66 5.53
CA SER A 81 5.10 6.20 4.18
C SER A 81 4.58 4.77 4.19
N PHE A 82 5.17 3.89 5.02
CA PHE A 82 4.70 2.53 5.22
C PHE A 82 3.32 2.46 5.86
N VAL A 83 3.11 3.18 6.96
CA VAL A 83 1.80 3.23 7.63
C VAL A 83 0.74 3.79 6.69
N PHE A 84 1.07 4.87 5.98
CA PHE A 84 0.19 5.44 4.97
C PHE A 84 -0.16 4.42 3.88
N ALA A 85 0.82 3.75 3.30
CA ALA A 85 0.57 2.75 2.28
C ALA A 85 -0.22 1.56 2.82
N LEU A 86 0.03 1.10 4.05
CA LEU A 86 -0.70 -0.01 4.67
C LEU A 86 -2.18 0.34 4.88
N VAL A 87 -2.49 1.56 5.34
CA VAL A 87 -3.88 2.01 5.54
C VAL A 87 -4.59 2.19 4.20
N PHE A 88 -3.91 2.80 3.23
CA PHE A 88 -4.52 3.23 1.98
C PHE A 88 -4.28 2.28 0.80
N HIS A 89 -3.60 1.13 0.95
CA HIS A 89 -3.23 0.26 -0.18
C HIS A 89 -4.42 -0.14 -1.03
N LYS A 90 -5.58 -0.47 -0.44
CA LYS A 90 -6.80 -0.81 -1.20
C LYS A 90 -7.33 0.37 -2.02
N LEU A 91 -7.41 1.56 -1.40
CA LEU A 91 -7.91 2.77 -2.04
C LEU A 91 -6.97 3.23 -3.16
N LEU A 92 -5.68 3.28 -2.86
CA LEU A 92 -4.64 3.65 -3.82
C LEU A 92 -4.61 2.66 -4.97
N LEU A 93 -4.61 1.35 -4.70
CA LEU A 93 -4.66 0.33 -5.74
C LEU A 93 -5.88 0.49 -6.65
N GLN A 94 -7.09 0.65 -6.09
CA GLN A 94 -8.29 0.85 -6.89
C GLN A 94 -8.17 2.09 -7.77
N LYS A 95 -7.71 3.21 -7.20
CA LYS A 95 -7.54 4.47 -7.94
C LYS A 95 -6.46 4.36 -9.01
N THR A 96 -5.32 3.74 -8.71
CA THR A 96 -4.19 3.55 -9.61
C THR A 96 -4.53 2.60 -10.74
N ILE A 97 -5.06 1.41 -10.46
CA ILE A 97 -5.53 0.47 -11.50
C ILE A 97 -6.57 1.16 -12.37
N ARG A 98 -7.55 1.83 -11.77
CA ARG A 98 -8.61 2.51 -12.52
C ARG A 98 -8.07 3.64 -13.41
N TYR A 99 -7.11 4.41 -12.91
CA TYR A 99 -6.44 5.46 -13.67
C TYR A 99 -5.66 4.90 -14.86
N PHE A 100 -4.87 3.85 -14.66
CA PHE A 100 -4.06 3.25 -15.73
C PHE A 100 -4.87 2.44 -16.73
N PHE A 101 -5.89 1.70 -16.29
CA PHE A 101 -6.69 0.82 -17.14
C PHE A 101 -8.00 1.46 -17.65
N GLN A 102 -8.26 2.74 -17.34
CA GLN A 102 -9.45 3.49 -17.74
C GLN A 102 -10.78 2.73 -17.50
N ILE A 103 -10.85 1.96 -16.43
CA ILE A 103 -12.01 1.12 -16.13
C ILE A 103 -13.19 2.06 -15.78
N LYS A 104 -14.27 1.99 -16.57
CA LYS A 104 -15.50 2.81 -16.37
C LYS A 104 -16.04 2.60 -14.95
N GLU A 105 -16.61 3.64 -14.35
CA GLU A 105 -17.21 3.52 -13.02
C GLU A 105 -18.25 2.38 -13.03
N PRO A 106 -18.31 1.53 -11.99
CA PRO A 106 -19.48 0.68 -11.82
C PRO A 106 -20.72 1.58 -11.74
N LYS A 107 -21.77 1.28 -12.51
CA LYS A 107 -23.02 2.04 -12.47
C LYS A 107 -23.49 2.16 -11.01
N PRO A 108 -23.89 3.35 -10.55
CA PRO A 108 -24.44 3.50 -9.21
C PRO A 108 -25.61 2.54 -9.06
N THR A 109 -25.69 1.84 -7.92
CA THR A 109 -26.82 1.00 -7.58
C THR A 109 -28.06 1.88 -7.51
N THR A 110 -28.91 1.79 -8.53
CA THR A 110 -30.25 2.37 -8.50
C THR A 110 -31.03 1.62 -7.42
N TYR A 111 -31.29 2.26 -6.30
CA TYR A 111 -32.31 1.77 -5.38
C TYR A 111 -33.65 2.06 -6.04
N GLU A 112 -34.44 1.03 -6.33
CA GLU A 112 -35.83 1.20 -6.76
C GLU A 112 -36.56 2.00 -5.67
N ASN A 113 -37.19 3.10 -6.08
CA ASN A 113 -37.98 3.98 -5.20
C ASN A 113 -39.28 3.31 -4.76
#